data_AF-A0A7N2KVZ9-F1
#
_entry.id   AF-A0A7N2KVZ9-F1
#
_cell.length_a   1.000
_cell.length_b   1.000
_cell.length_c   1.000
_cell.angle_alpha   90.00
_cell.angle_beta   90.00
_cell.angle_gamma   90.00
#
_symmetry.space_group_name_H-M   'P 1'
#
loop_
_entity.id
_entity.type
_entity.pdbx_description
1 polymer ?
#
loop_
_entity_poly.entity_id
_entity_poly.type
_entity_poly.pdbx_seq_one_letter_code
_entity_poly.pdbx_strand_id
1 'polypeptide(L)'
;MQIAQGNKEDGYWKEVAYQAAVEYINAQLILNLTKDNVKNRLMAWKLHFAIITDIKYQSGLVWDEAKKKVVVSADNHHVWDA
;
A
#
# COMPACT_ATOMS: atom_id res chain seq x y z
N MET A 1 -6.92 17.98 -3.76
CA MET A 1 -6.09 16.79 -3.42
C MET A 1 -4.63 17.22 -3.26
N GLN A 2 -3.89 16.66 -2.30
CA GLN A 2 -2.50 17.04 -1.98
C GLN A 2 -1.53 16.97 -3.18
N ILE A 3 -1.79 16.08 -4.14
CA ILE A 3 -1.01 15.95 -5.39
C ILE A 3 -1.16 17.20 -6.26
N ALA A 4 -2.39 17.65 -6.49
CA ALA A 4 -2.67 18.87 -7.26
C ALA A 4 -2.12 20.14 -6.59
N GLN A 5 -1.82 20.08 -5.30
CA GLN A 5 -1.21 21.17 -4.54
C GLN A 5 0.33 21.15 -4.59
N GLY A 6 0.95 20.22 -5.32
CA GLY A 6 2.42 20.14 -5.41
C GLY A 6 3.10 19.70 -4.10
N ASN A 7 2.36 19.01 -3.23
CA ASN A 7 2.87 18.55 -1.94
C ASN A 7 3.58 17.19 -2.00
N LYS A 8 3.83 16.68 -3.21
CA LYS A 8 4.61 15.47 -3.49
C LYS A 8 5.86 15.85 -4.29
N GLU A 9 7.02 15.39 -3.84
CA GLU A 9 8.34 15.67 -4.44
C GLU A 9 9.18 14.39 -4.38
N ASP A 10 9.77 13.98 -5.50
CA ASP A 10 10.68 12.82 -5.63
C ASP A 10 10.30 11.57 -4.81
N GLY A 11 9.01 11.24 -4.80
CA GLY A 11 8.47 10.05 -4.10
C GLY A 11 8.13 10.23 -2.62
N TYR A 12 8.38 11.42 -2.07
CA TYR A 12 8.07 11.83 -0.69
C TYR A 12 6.95 12.88 -0.66
N TRP A 13 6.30 12.97 0.50
CA TRP A 13 5.30 14.01 0.76
C TRP A 13 5.92 15.11 1.63
N LYS A 14 5.53 16.36 1.35
CA LYS A 14 5.90 17.51 2.18
C LYS A 14 5.19 17.42 3.54
N GLU A 15 5.77 18.08 4.55
CA GLU A 15 5.22 18.12 5.92
C GLU A 15 3.75 18.56 5.96
N VAL A 16 3.37 19.52 5.10
CA VAL A 16 1.98 20.00 5.00
C VAL A 16 0.98 18.91 4.60
N ALA A 17 1.39 17.92 3.80
CA ALA A 17 0.53 16.82 3.40
C ALA A 17 0.36 15.80 4.53
N TYR A 18 1.42 15.55 5.31
CA TYR A 18 1.31 14.70 6.50
C TYR A 18 0.44 15.34 7.57
N GLN A 19 0.57 16.66 7.77
CA GLN A 19 -0.27 17.39 8.72
C GLN A 19 -1.75 17.33 8.33
N ALA A 20 -2.07 17.60 7.06
CA ALA A 20 -3.45 17.49 6.55
C ALA A 20 -4.02 16.07 6.70
N ALA A 21 -3.19 15.04 6.49
CA ALA A 21 -3.61 13.64 6.68
C ALA A 21 -3.91 13.32 8.14
N VAL A 22 -3.06 13.76 9.08
CA VAL A 22 -3.28 13.59 10.52
C VAL A 22 -4.59 14.24 10.95
N GLU A 23 -4.81 15.51 10.59
CA GLU A 23 -6.02 16.25 10.95
C GLU A 23 -7.29 15.57 10.43
N TYR A 24 -7.27 15.15 9.15
CA TYR A 24 -8.40 14.46 8.55
C TYR A 24 -8.69 13.12 9.25
N ILE A 25 -7.67 12.28 9.46
CA ILE A 25 -7.86 10.95 10.05
C ILE A 25 -8.34 11.06 11.50
N ASN A 26 -7.73 11.95 12.29
CA ASN A 26 -8.12 12.16 13.68
C ASN A 26 -9.55 12.70 13.79
N ALA A 27 -9.96 13.60 12.90
CA ALA A 27 -11.33 14.11 12.86
C ALA A 27 -12.36 13.04 12.47
N GLN A 28 -12.04 12.18 11.50
CA GLN A 28 -12.98 11.16 11.01
C GLN A 28 -13.07 9.94 11.92
N LEU A 29 -11.95 9.50 12.50
CA LEU A 29 -11.86 8.25 13.26
C LEU A 29 -11.77 8.48 14.78
N ILE A 30 -11.78 9.74 15.24
CA ILE A 30 -11.63 10.12 16.66
C ILE A 30 -10.38 9.45 17.26
N LEU A 31 -9.27 9.55 16.53
CA LEU A 31 -7.97 9.05 16.95
C LEU A 31 -7.06 10.21 17.37
N ASN A 32 -5.96 9.90 18.05
CA ASN A 32 -4.92 10.87 18.38
C ASN A 32 -3.59 10.47 17.74
N LEU A 33 -3.60 10.37 16.41
CA LEU A 33 -2.42 10.02 15.63
C LEU A 33 -1.47 11.22 15.51
N THR A 34 -0.18 10.91 15.50
CA THR A 34 0.88 11.86 15.16
C THR A 34 1.28 11.76 13.69
N LYS A 35 2.06 12.73 13.21
CA LYS A 35 2.66 12.67 11.86
C LYS A 35 3.51 11.41 11.66
N ASP A 36 4.23 10.98 12.68
CA ASP A 36 5.07 9.77 12.60
C ASP A 36 4.24 8.50 12.49
N ASN A 37 3.06 8.44 13.14
CA ASN A 37 2.14 7.32 12.94
C ASN A 37 1.70 7.22 11.48
N VAL A 38 1.36 8.35 10.84
CA VAL A 38 0.94 8.41 9.43
C VAL A 38 2.10 8.06 8.50
N LYS A 39 3.30 8.62 8.72
CA LYS A 39 4.51 8.30 7.95
C LYS A 39 4.84 6.81 8.00
N ASN A 40 4.88 6.23 9.21
CA ASN A 40 5.20 4.82 9.40
C ASN A 40 4.16 3.91 8.73
N ARG A 41 2.86 4.25 8.84
CA ARG A 41 1.81 3.48 8.16
C ARG A 41 1.94 3.55 6.64
N LEU A 42 2.23 4.73 6.09
CA LEU A 42 2.45 4.89 4.65
C LEU A 42 3.66 4.08 4.17
N MET A 43 4.76 4.06 4.94
CA MET A 43 5.92 3.23 4.63
C MET A 43 5.58 1.73 4.64
N ALA A 44 4.83 1.25 5.64
CA ALA A 44 4.39 -0.13 5.70
C ALA A 44 3.52 -0.50 4.48
N TRP A 45 2.61 0.39 4.06
CA TRP A 45 1.81 0.16 2.85
C TRP A 45 2.64 0.14 1.57
N LYS A 46 3.63 1.03 1.43
CA LYS A 46 4.56 0.99 0.29
C LYS A 46 5.33 -0.33 0.24
N LEU A 47 5.81 -0.82 1.39
CA LEU A 47 6.50 -2.10 1.50
C LEU A 47 5.59 -3.27 1.11
N HIS A 48 4.36 -3.34 1.66
CA HIS A 48 3.40 -4.38 1.31
C HIS A 48 3.05 -4.35 -0.18
N PHE A 49 2.86 -3.17 -0.75
CA PHE A 49 2.59 -3.02 -2.17
C PHE A 49 3.75 -3.55 -3.03
N ALA A 50 4.99 -3.24 -2.66
CA ALA A 50 6.17 -3.77 -3.35
C ALA A 50 6.22 -5.31 -3.27
N ILE A 51 6.05 -5.89 -2.08
CA ILE A 51 6.04 -7.35 -1.88
C ILE A 51 4.94 -8.03 -2.71
N ILE A 52 3.71 -7.50 -2.69
CA ILE A 52 2.59 -8.06 -3.46
C ILE A 52 2.85 -7.93 -4.97
N THR A 53 3.47 -6.82 -5.40
CA THR A 53 3.86 -6.61 -6.79
C THR A 53 4.88 -7.65 -7.22
N ASP A 54 5.90 -7.90 -6.40
CA ASP A 54 6.92 -8.92 -6.67
C ASP A 54 6.30 -10.32 -6.76
N ILE A 55 5.43 -10.68 -5.81
CA ILE A 55 4.69 -11.95 -5.82
C ILE A 55 3.86 -12.08 -7.10
N LYS A 56 3.16 -11.02 -7.51
CA LYS A 56 2.32 -11.02 -8.73
C LYS A 56 3.12 -11.33 -10.00
N TYR A 57 4.42 -11.04 -10.03
CA TYR A 57 5.28 -11.27 -11.20
C TYR A 57 6.16 -12.52 -11.09
N GLN A 58 6.06 -13.31 -10.02
CA GLN A 58 6.71 -14.62 -9.94
C GLN A 58 6.11 -15.60 -10.95
N SER A 59 6.95 -16.41 -11.59
CA SER A 59 6.51 -17.46 -12.51
C SER A 59 5.66 -18.51 -11.78
N GLY A 60 4.64 -19.05 -12.45
CA GLY A 60 3.74 -20.05 -11.88
C GLY A 60 2.64 -19.50 -10.97
N LEU A 61 2.70 -18.22 -10.57
CA LEU A 61 1.62 -17.57 -9.82
C LEU A 61 0.65 -16.86 -10.76
N VAL A 62 -0.65 -17.08 -10.52
CA VAL A 62 -1.73 -16.41 -11.26
C VAL A 62 -2.42 -15.44 -10.32
N TRP A 63 -2.40 -14.15 -10.65
CA TRP A 63 -3.08 -13.10 -9.88
C TRP A 63 -4.48 -12.83 -10.41
N ASP A 64 -5.49 -12.97 -9.56
CA ASP A 64 -6.87 -12.54 -9.85
C ASP A 64 -7.04 -11.07 -9.45
N GLU A 65 -7.01 -10.20 -10.46
CA GLU A 65 -7.10 -8.75 -10.26
C GLU A 65 -8.46 -8.30 -9.70
N ALA A 66 -9.54 -9.05 -9.96
CA ALA A 66 -10.87 -8.73 -9.45
C ALA A 66 -11.00 -9.10 -7.97
N LYS A 67 -10.45 -10.25 -7.58
CA LYS A 67 -10.51 -10.75 -6.19
C LYS A 67 -9.32 -10.32 -5.33
N LYS A 68 -8.31 -9.68 -5.93
CA LYS A 68 -7.06 -9.23 -5.27
C LYS A 68 -6.36 -10.35 -4.50
N LYS A 69 -6.23 -11.53 -5.12
CA LYS A 69 -5.61 -12.71 -4.53
C LYS A 69 -4.87 -13.55 -5.56
N VAL A 70 -3.90 -14.34 -5.09
CA VAL A 70 -3.29 -15.39 -5.89
C VAL A 70 -4.26 -16.57 -6.01
N VAL A 71 -4.35 -17.15 -7.20
CA VAL A 71 -5.19 -18.31 -7.48
C VAL A 71 -4.31 -19.52 -7.79
N VAL A 72 -4.65 -20.62 -7.14
CA VAL A 72 -4.12 -21.95 -7.47
C VAL A 72 -5.11 -22.60 -8.43
N SER A 73 -4.72 -22.75 -9.69
CA SER A 73 -5.40 -23.55 -10.69
C SER A 73 -4.86 -24.98 -10.68
N ALA A 74 -5.57 -25.92 -11.31
CA ALA A 74 -5.06 -27.28 -11.48
C ALA A 74 -3.70 -27.30 -12.20
N ASP A 75 -3.50 -26.38 -13.15
CA ASP A 75 -2.28 -26.32 -13.97
C ASP A 75 -1.05 -25.83 -13.19
N ASN A 76 -1.23 -25.02 -12.14
CA ASN A 76 -0.13 -24.48 -11.33
C ASN A 76 -0.06 -25.06 -9.90
N HIS A 77 -0.90 -26.05 -9.58
CA HIS A 77 -0.91 -26.71 -8.27
C HIS A 77 0.46 -27.28 -7.88
N HIS A 78 1.17 -27.85 -8.86
CA HIS A 78 2.52 -28.42 -8.68
C HIS A 78 3.58 -27.44 -8.16
N VAL A 79 3.36 -26.13 -8.29
CA VAL A 79 4.25 -25.08 -7.75
C VAL A 79 4.14 -24.98 -6.23
N TRP A 80 3.03 -25.45 -5.65
CA TRP A 80 2.71 -25.33 -4.22
C TRP A 80 2.92 -26.62 -3.42
N ASP A 81 3.08 -27.77 -4.09
CA ASP A 81 3.27 -29.10 -3.47
C ASP A 81 4.74 -29.41 -3.09
N ALA A 82 5.60 -28.38 -3.02
CA ALA A 82 7.04 -28.52 -2.73
C ALA A 82 7.34 -28.87 -1.26
#